data_AF-M2YFB5-F1
#
_entry.id   AF-M2YFB5-F1
#
_cell.length_a   1.000
_cell.length_b   1.000
_cell.length_c   1.000
_cell.angle_alpha   90.00
_cell.angle_beta   90.00
_cell.angle_gamma   90.00
#
_symmetry.space_group_name_H-M   'P 1'
#
loop_
_entity.id
_entity.type
_entity.pdbx_description
1 polymer ?
#
loop_
_entity_poly.entity_id
_entity_poly.type
_entity_poly.pdbx_seq_one_letter_code
_entity_poly.pdbx_strand_id
1 'polypeptide(L)'
;MATPPPTDLAGERLVRKTPDRILPLDRGDQDYIRAGLEAVQEAFGIAALPDVPIALMPGRTLMRLLVDLRAGLRPRNPGQTEAWGRLAGAILVLDTAGEFAAQHSQAEERRRAMERDDLDD
;
A
#
# COMPACT_ATOMS: atom_id res chain seq x y z
N MET A 1 -5.04 14.41 30.73
CA MET A 1 -4.97 13.29 29.78
C MET A 1 -5.08 13.87 28.38
N ALA A 2 -4.08 13.69 27.52
CA ALA A 2 -4.18 14.14 26.14
C ALA A 2 -5.15 13.24 25.39
N THR A 3 -6.17 13.82 24.76
CA THR A 3 -7.09 13.08 23.87
C THR A 3 -6.24 12.42 22.78
N PRO A 4 -6.37 11.10 22.54
CA PRO A 4 -5.68 10.49 21.43
C PRO A 4 -6.09 11.21 20.15
N PRO A 5 -5.14 11.45 19.22
CA PRO A 5 -5.48 12.08 17.95
C PRO A 5 -6.61 11.29 17.29
N PRO A 6 -7.56 11.95 16.61
CA PRO A 6 -8.64 11.28 15.92
C PRO A 6 -8.05 10.23 14.96
N THR A 7 -8.57 9.00 15.03
CA THR A 7 -8.16 7.92 14.15
C THR A 7 -8.34 8.33 12.69
N ASP A 8 -7.30 8.18 11.88
CA ASP A 8 -7.40 8.36 10.42
C ASP A 8 -8.22 7.19 9.84
N LEU A 9 -9.54 7.38 9.82
CA LEU A 9 -10.48 6.36 9.36
C LEU A 9 -10.28 6.02 7.88
N ALA A 10 -9.85 6.97 7.06
CA ALA A 10 -9.61 6.74 5.64
C ALA A 10 -8.38 5.84 5.45
N GLY A 11 -7.28 6.16 6.14
CA GLY A 11 -6.09 5.31 6.18
C GLY A 11 -6.39 3.90 6.69
N GLU A 12 -7.14 3.77 7.79
CA GLU A 12 -7.54 2.46 8.33
C GLU A 12 -8.38 1.64 7.37
N ARG A 13 -9.29 2.28 6.62
CA ARG A 13 -10.09 1.60 5.61
C ARG A 13 -9.24 1.08 4.46
N LEU A 14 -8.26 1.87 4.00
CA LEU A 14 -7.31 1.43 2.97
C LEU A 14 -6.53 0.20 3.45
N VAL A 15 -5.94 0.24 4.65
CA VAL A 15 -5.18 -0.90 5.18
C VAL A 15 -6.05 -2.16 5.29
N ARG A 16 -7.29 -2.05 5.77
CA ARG A 16 -8.21 -3.20 5.88
C ARG A 16 -8.62 -3.75 4.52
N LYS A 17 -8.82 -2.88 3.53
CA LYS A 17 -9.15 -3.26 2.15
C LYS A 17 -7.97 -3.97 1.47
N THR A 18 -6.73 -3.58 1.77
CA THR A 18 -5.55 -4.17 1.13
C THR A 18 -5.37 -5.66 1.51
N PRO A 19 -5.12 -6.55 0.53
CA PRO A 19 -4.89 -7.97 0.77
C PRO A 19 -3.68 -8.26 1.68
N ASP A 20 -3.79 -9.30 2.51
CA ASP A 20 -2.71 -9.81 3.38
C ASP A 20 -1.79 -10.82 2.69
N ARG A 21 -1.41 -10.51 1.46
CA ARG A 21 -0.55 -11.36 0.64
C ARG A 21 0.37 -10.47 -0.16
N ILE A 22 1.44 -11.04 -0.68
CA ILE A 22 2.31 -10.36 -1.63
C ILE A 22 1.45 -9.96 -2.83
N LEU A 23 1.48 -8.67 -3.18
CA LEU A 23 0.78 -8.15 -4.35
C LEU A 23 1.68 -8.26 -5.58
N PRO A 24 1.09 -8.54 -6.77
CA PRO A 24 1.84 -8.62 -8.01
C PRO A 24 2.15 -7.21 -8.53
N LEU A 25 3.07 -6.51 -7.87
CA LEU A 25 3.56 -5.21 -8.31
C LEU A 25 4.56 -5.39 -9.45
N ASP A 26 4.39 -4.65 -10.54
CA ASP A 26 5.41 -4.63 -11.58
C ASP A 26 6.66 -3.89 -11.09
N ARG A 27 7.74 -3.94 -11.88
CA ARG A 27 9.01 -3.31 -11.49
C ARG A 27 8.88 -1.79 -11.35
N GLY A 28 8.08 -1.13 -12.19
CA GLY A 28 7.88 0.31 -12.15
C GLY A 28 7.17 0.75 -10.87
N ASP A 29 6.13 0.00 -10.45
CA ASP A 29 5.43 0.23 -9.20
C ASP A 29 6.36 0.07 -8.00
N GLN A 30 7.17 -0.99 -7.98
CA GLN A 30 8.14 -1.23 -6.91
C GLN A 30 9.19 -0.11 -6.83
N ASP A 31 9.73 0.31 -7.97
CA ASP A 31 10.72 1.38 -8.05
C ASP A 31 10.11 2.72 -7.61
N TYR A 32 8.86 3.00 -7.99
CA TYR A 32 8.15 4.21 -7.56
C TYR A 32 7.93 4.26 -6.05
N ILE A 33 7.44 3.17 -5.45
CA ILE A 33 7.23 3.08 -4.00
C ILE A 33 8.57 3.23 -3.26
N ARG A 34 9.62 2.55 -3.73
CA ARG A 34 10.98 2.66 -3.16
C ARG A 34 11.48 4.09 -3.19
N ALA A 35 11.43 4.75 -4.35
CA ALA A 35 11.89 6.11 -4.52
C ALA A 35 11.09 7.11 -3.66
N GLY A 36 9.80 6.84 -3.43
CA GLY A 36 8.98 7.59 -2.49
C GLY A 36 9.46 7.46 -1.04
N LEU A 37 9.72 6.24 -0.59
CA LEU A 37 10.24 5.97 0.76
C LEU A 37 11.66 6.54 0.96
N GLU A 38 12.53 6.43 -0.03
CA GLU A 38 13.87 7.04 -0.03
C GLU A 38 13.79 8.56 0.11
N ALA A 39 12.94 9.22 -0.69
CA ALA A 39 12.74 10.66 -0.60
C ALA A 39 12.22 11.10 0.77
N VAL A 40 11.34 10.31 1.40
CA VAL A 40 10.85 10.58 2.76
C VAL A 40 11.97 10.42 3.79
N GLN A 41 12.74 9.34 3.70
CA GLN A 41 13.88 9.09 4.58
C GLN A 41 14.89 10.25 4.52
N GLU A 42 15.23 10.71 3.32
CA GLU A 42 16.16 11.83 3.12
C GLU A 42 15.57 13.15 3.64
N ALA A 43 14.35 13.51 3.23
CA ALA A 43 13.76 14.81 3.55
C ALA A 43 13.39 14.99 5.04
N PHE A 44 13.08 13.90 5.74
CA PHE A 44 12.68 13.91 7.15
C PHE A 44 13.75 13.38 8.11
N GLY A 45 14.82 12.75 7.61
CA GLY A 45 15.89 12.19 8.45
C GLY A 45 15.42 11.00 9.30
N ILE A 46 14.54 10.16 8.77
CA ILE A 46 13.95 9.00 9.46
C ILE A 46 14.23 7.70 8.71
N ALA A 47 14.19 6.56 9.37
CA ALA A 47 14.20 5.25 8.71
C ALA A 47 12.81 4.95 8.12
N ALA A 48 12.58 5.34 6.87
CA ALA A 48 11.31 5.09 6.18
C ALA A 48 11.35 3.82 5.30
N LEU A 49 12.54 3.41 4.85
CA LEU A 49 12.72 2.19 4.09
C LEU A 49 12.59 0.95 4.99
N PRO A 50 11.82 -0.07 4.58
CA PRO A 50 11.78 -1.34 5.28
C PRO A 50 13.05 -2.15 5.05
N ASP A 51 13.44 -2.95 6.04
CA ASP A 51 14.57 -3.90 5.92
C ASP A 51 14.26 -5.04 4.94
N VAL A 52 12.97 -5.31 4.72
CA VAL A 52 12.48 -6.34 3.79
C VAL A 52 12.26 -5.72 2.41
N PRO A 53 12.69 -6.36 1.31
CA PRO A 53 12.39 -5.89 -0.04
C PRO A 53 10.88 -5.71 -0.26
N ILE A 54 10.49 -4.60 -0.89
CA ILE A 54 9.09 -4.26 -1.20
C ILE A 54 8.36 -5.42 -1.89
N ALA A 55 9.02 -6.10 -2.83
CA ALA A 55 8.48 -7.25 -3.57
C ALA A 55 8.07 -8.45 -2.70
N LEU A 56 8.60 -8.53 -1.47
CA LEU A 56 8.37 -9.64 -0.54
C LEU A 56 7.44 -9.24 0.61
N MET A 57 7.00 -7.98 0.68
CA MET A 57 6.10 -7.52 1.73
C MET A 57 4.65 -7.86 1.39
N PRO A 58 3.85 -8.31 2.38
CA PRO A 58 2.40 -8.36 2.21
C PRO A 58 1.86 -6.95 1.92
N GLY A 59 0.90 -6.86 0.99
CA GLY A 59 0.31 -5.59 0.58
C GLY A 59 -0.24 -4.79 1.76
N ARG A 60 -0.92 -5.46 2.70
CA ARG A 60 -1.44 -4.82 3.92
C ARG A 60 -0.34 -4.21 4.78
N THR A 61 0.78 -4.89 4.94
CA THR A 61 1.93 -4.40 5.72
C THR A 61 2.53 -3.16 5.05
N LEU A 62 2.69 -3.19 3.73
CA LEU A 62 3.20 -2.05 2.97
C LEU A 62 2.22 -0.85 3.00
N MET A 63 0.92 -1.10 2.87
CA MET A 63 -0.11 -0.06 2.98
C MET A 63 -0.10 0.59 4.37
N ARG A 64 0.01 -0.22 5.43
CA ARG A 64 0.12 0.27 6.81
C ARG A 64 1.31 1.21 6.96
N LEU A 65 2.49 0.79 6.50
CA LEU A 65 3.70 1.62 6.53
C LEU A 65 3.47 2.98 5.84
N LEU A 66 2.95 2.98 4.62
CA LEU A 66 2.74 4.20 3.84
C LEU A 66 1.71 5.15 4.49
N VAL A 67 0.60 4.60 4.99
CA VAL A 67 -0.45 5.34 5.70
C VAL A 67 0.09 5.94 7.00
N ASP A 68 0.81 5.16 7.81
CA ASP A 68 1.35 5.61 9.09
C ASP A 68 2.38 6.73 8.89
N LEU A 69 3.27 6.59 7.90
CA LEU A 69 4.19 7.67 7.49
C LEU A 69 3.44 8.92 7.08
N ARG A 70 2.42 8.80 6.23
CA ARG A 70 1.66 9.96 5.74
C ARG A 70 0.89 10.67 6.85
N ALA A 71 0.32 9.91 7.78
CA ALA A 71 -0.42 10.43 8.92
C ALA A 71 0.48 11.07 9.99
N GLY A 72 1.68 10.53 10.20
CA GLY A 72 2.62 10.98 11.22
C GLY A 72 3.47 12.19 10.82
N LEU A 73 3.78 12.35 9.53
CA LEU A 73 4.68 13.41 9.07
C LEU A 73 3.96 14.74 8.87
N ARG A 74 4.67 15.83 9.21
CA ARG A 74 4.21 17.22 9.04
C ARG A 74 5.28 17.99 8.27
N PRO A 75 5.13 18.19 6.96
CA PRO A 75 6.09 18.93 6.14
C PRO A 75 6.29 20.37 6.63
N ARG A 76 7.55 20.83 6.66
CA ARG A 76 7.92 22.20 7.09
C ARG A 76 8.65 22.99 6.02
N ASN A 77 9.03 22.35 4.92
CA ASN A 77 9.73 22.96 3.80
C ASN A 77 9.32 22.31 2.47
N PRO A 78 9.62 22.94 1.32
CA PRO A 78 9.20 22.41 0.02
C PRO A 78 9.66 20.98 -0.28
N GLY A 79 10.90 20.60 0.10
CA GLY A 79 11.41 19.24 -0.12
C GLY A 79 10.63 18.18 0.66
N GLN A 80 10.28 18.49 1.92
CA GLN A 80 9.41 17.64 2.73
C GLN A 80 7.99 17.55 2.16
N THR A 81 7.46 18.64 1.59
CA THR A 81 6.13 18.65 0.96
C THR A 81 6.12 17.75 -0.28
N GLU A 82 7.17 17.80 -1.09
CA GLU A 82 7.33 16.93 -2.26
C GLU A 82 7.41 15.45 -1.85
N ALA A 83 8.29 15.11 -0.91
CA ALA A 83 8.45 13.75 -0.41
C ALA A 83 7.14 13.21 0.23
N TRP A 84 6.45 14.05 1.00
CA TRP A 84 5.14 13.70 1.57
C TRP A 84 4.06 13.53 0.50
N GLY A 85 4.12 14.30 -0.60
CA GLY A 85 3.26 14.12 -1.77
C GLY A 85 3.49 12.77 -2.47
N ARG A 86 4.73 12.30 -2.56
CA ARG A 86 5.06 10.98 -3.14
C ARG A 86 4.43 9.82 -2.36
N LEU A 87 4.25 9.94 -1.04
CA LEU A 87 3.52 8.95 -0.25
C LEU A 87 2.07 8.78 -0.72
N ALA A 88 1.40 9.87 -1.11
CA ALA A 88 0.04 9.78 -1.66
C ALA A 88 0.01 9.00 -2.97
N GLY A 89 1.00 9.22 -3.85
CA GLY A 89 1.16 8.43 -5.07
C GLY A 89 1.41 6.95 -4.79
N ALA A 90 2.30 6.64 -3.84
CA ALA A 90 2.63 5.25 -3.49
C ALA A 90 1.42 4.50 -2.92
N ILE A 91 0.60 5.16 -2.11
CA ILE A 91 -0.67 4.63 -1.60
C ILE A 91 -1.63 4.32 -2.77
N LEU A 92 -1.75 5.22 -3.75
CA LEU A 92 -2.62 5.02 -4.91
C LEU A 92 -2.17 3.85 -5.79
N VAL A 93 -0.86 3.73 -6.04
CA VAL A 93 -0.27 2.58 -6.76
C VAL A 93 -0.64 1.27 -6.07
N LEU A 94 -0.44 1.21 -4.75
CA LEU A 94 -0.70 0.01 -3.98
C LEU A 94 -2.19 -0.35 -3.88
N ASP A 95 -3.06 0.65 -3.72
CA ASP A 95 -4.51 0.44 -3.73
C ASP A 95 -4.99 -0.12 -5.07
N THR A 96 -4.49 0.45 -6.17
CA THR A 96 -4.78 0.00 -7.54
C THR A 96 -4.32 -1.43 -7.78
N ALA A 97 -3.09 -1.79 -7.38
CA ALA A 97 -2.61 -3.16 -7.46
C ALA A 97 -3.45 -4.14 -6.62
N GLY A 98 -3.89 -3.70 -5.44
CA GLY A 98 -4.79 -4.46 -4.57
C GLY A 98 -6.15 -4.74 -5.24
N GLU A 99 -6.72 -3.75 -5.92
CA GLU A 99 -7.98 -3.89 -6.66
C GLU A 99 -7.86 -4.90 -7.81
N PHE A 100 -6.81 -4.79 -8.64
CA PHE A 100 -6.57 -5.74 -9.72
C PHE A 100 -6.37 -7.17 -9.21
N ALA A 101 -5.61 -7.35 -8.13
CA ALA A 101 -5.41 -8.66 -7.51
C ALA A 101 -6.72 -9.27 -6.96
N ALA A 102 -7.62 -8.44 -6.43
CA ALA A 102 -8.92 -8.88 -5.95
C ALA A 102 -9.85 -9.29 -7.12
N GLN A 103 -9.91 -8.48 -8.18
CA GLN A 103 -10.69 -8.77 -9.38
C GLN A 103 -10.24 -10.06 -10.06
N HIS A 104 -8.92 -10.29 -10.15
CA HIS A 104 -8.37 -11.53 -10.71
C HIS A 104 -8.79 -12.76 -9.90
N SER A 105 -8.65 -12.72 -8.58
CA SER A 105 -9.07 -13.82 -7.67
C SER A 105 -10.55 -14.16 -7.87
N GLN A 106 -11.41 -13.15 -7.90
CA GLN A 106 -12.85 -13.34 -8.10
C GLN A 106 -13.19 -13.90 -9.49
N ALA A 107 -12.41 -13.57 -10.52
CA ALA A 107 -12.60 -14.14 -11.84
C ALA A 107 -12.18 -15.62 -11.88
N GLU A 108 -11.08 -15.99 -11.22
CA GLU A 108 -10.62 -17.38 -11.10
C GLU A 108 -11.60 -18.25 -10.30
N GLU A 109 -12.11 -17.75 -9.19
CA GLU A 109 -13.11 -18.45 -8.37
C GLU A 109 -14.39 -18.72 -9.16
N ARG A 110 -14.87 -17.75 -9.94
CA ARG A 110 -16.04 -17.93 -10.81
C ARG A 110 -15.82 -18.99 -11.88
N ARG A 111 -14.64 -19.03 -12.50
CA ARG A 111 -14.31 -20.07 -13.50
C ARG A 111 -14.29 -21.46 -12.87
N ARG A 112 -13.63 -21.61 -11.72
CA ARG A 112 -13.57 -22.90 -11.00
C ARG A 112 -14.94 -23.38 -10.52
N ALA A 113 -15.84 -22.47 -10.19
CA ALA A 113 -17.21 -22.82 -9.82
C ALA A 113 -18.00 -23.37 -11.02
N MET A 114 -17.88 -22.73 -12.20
CA MET A 114 -18.52 -23.20 -13.44
C MET A 114 -17.97 -24.58 -13.86
N GLU A 115 -16.65 -24.77 -13.82
CA GLU A 115 -16.02 -26.05 -14.15
C GLU A 115 -16.44 -27.21 -13.23
N ARG A 116 -16.88 -26.93 -11.99
CA ARG A 116 -17.39 -27.95 -11.08
C ARG A 116 -18.84 -28.30 -11.36
N ASP A 117 -19.66 -27.30 -11.69
CA ASP A 117 -21.07 -27.49 -12.06
C ASP A 117 -21.18 -28.38 -13.30
N ASP A 118 -20.32 -28.14 -14.30
CA ASP A 118 -20.25 -28.93 -15.55
C ASP A 118 -19.76 -30.39 -15.36
N LEU A 119 -19.17 -30.72 -14.21
CA LEU A 119 -18.68 -32.08 -13.89
C LEU A 119 -19.68 -32.90 -13.06
N ASP A 120 -20.65 -32.23 -12.44
CA ASP A 120 -21.68 -32.85 -11.58
C ASP A 120 -23.00 -33.12 -12.35
N ASP A 121 -23.12 -32.69 -13.62
CA ASP A 121 -24.19 -32.99 -14.59
C ASP A 121 -23.82 -34.11 -15.59
#